data_AF-A0A137QVM0-F1
#
_entry.id   AF-A0A137QVM0-F1
#
_cell.length_a   1.000
_cell.length_b   1.000
_cell.length_c   1.000
_cell.angle_alpha   90.00
_cell.angle_beta   90.00
_cell.angle_gamma   90.00
#
_symmetry.space_group_name_H-M   'P 1'
#
loop_
_entity.id
_entity.type
_entity.pdbx_description
1 polymer ?
#
loop_
_entity_poly.entity_id
_entity_poly.type
_entity_poly.pdbx_seq_one_letter_code
_entity_poly.pdbx_strand_id
1 'polypeptide(L)' 'MENAPQELKAKIYPMTLKEEEELNTFVDKNLKSGKIHLSKSQYTAPCFFIPKKYSSK' A
#
# COMPACT_ATOMS: atom_id res chain seq x y z
N MET A 1 -22.23 13.92 9.26
CA MET A 1 -21.02 13.91 8.42
C MET A 1 -21.45 14.34 7.02
N GLU A 2 -21.51 15.64 6.77
CA GLU A 2 -22.21 16.18 5.57
C GLU A 2 -21.24 16.80 4.55
N ASN A 3 -19.94 16.84 4.84
CA ASN A 3 -18.91 17.50 4.02
C ASN A 3 -17.83 16.55 3.48
N ALA A 4 -18.01 15.23 3.59
CA ALA A 4 -17.05 14.28 3.04
C ALA A 4 -17.32 14.09 1.53
N PRO A 5 -16.31 14.23 0.64
CA PRO A 5 -16.47 13.98 -0.79
C PRO A 5 -16.95 12.53 -1.04
N GLN A 6 -17.94 12.36 -1.90
CA GLN A 6 -18.44 11.02 -2.32
C GLN A 6 -17.41 10.24 -3.15
N GLU A 7 -16.49 10.92 -3.82
CA GLU A 7 -15.46 10.30 -4.65
C GLU A 7 -14.11 10.96 -4.35
N LEU A 8 -13.10 10.12 -4.08
CA LEU A 8 -11.72 10.56 -3.91
C LEU A 8 -10.99 10.31 -5.23
N LYS A 9 -10.64 11.38 -5.94
CA LYS A 9 -9.81 11.31 -7.15
C LYS A 9 -8.36 11.01 -6.77
N ALA A 10 -8.05 9.75 -6.49
CA ALA A 10 -6.70 9.27 -6.24
C ALA A 10 -5.95 9.05 -7.56
N LYS A 11 -4.64 9.36 -7.57
CA LYS A 11 -3.78 9.04 -8.71
C LYS A 11 -3.45 7.54 -8.70
N ILE A 12 -3.67 6.88 -9.83
CA ILE A 12 -3.18 5.51 -10.05
C ILE A 12 -1.72 5.63 -10.48
N TYR A 13 -0.83 5.03 -9.70
CA TYR A 13 0.60 4.97 -10.01
C TYR A 13 0.89 3.63 -10.70
N PRO A 14 1.54 3.62 -11.88
CA PRO A 14 1.93 2.38 -12.53
C PRO A 14 2.98 1.67 -11.67
N MET A 15 2.94 0.33 -11.71
CA MET A 15 3.80 -0.54 -10.93
C MET A 15 4.49 -1.52 -11.88
N THR A 16 5.77 -1.80 -11.66
CA THR A 16 6.48 -2.86 -12.37
C THR A 16 6.10 -4.24 -11.81
N LEU A 17 6.25 -5.30 -12.60
CA LEU A 17 5.96 -6.68 -12.14
C LEU A 17 6.73 -7.04 -10.85
N LYS A 18 7.98 -6.58 -10.73
CA LYS A 18 8.80 -6.81 -9.55
C LYS A 18 8.24 -6.11 -8.30
N GLU A 19 7.81 -4.85 -8.44
CA GLU A 19 7.20 -4.11 -7.33
C GLU A 19 5.86 -4.75 -6.90
N GLU A 20 5.11 -5.31 -7.85
CA GLU A 20 3.86 -6.04 -7.57
C GLU A 20 4.13 -7.33 -6.77
N GLU A 21 5.13 -8.12 -7.15
CA GLU A 21 5.55 -9.32 -6.40
C GLU A 21 6.02 -8.98 -4.97
N GLU A 22 6.80 -7.90 -4.82
CA GLU A 22 7.24 -7.40 -3.51
C GLU A 22 6.04 -6.93 -2.65
N LEU A 23 5.09 -6.21 -3.25
CA LEU A 23 3.86 -5.78 -2.60
C LEU A 23 3.02 -6.97 -2.11
N ASN A 24 2.79 -7.96 -2.98
CA ASN A 24 2.01 -9.15 -2.64
C ASN A 24 2.63 -9.91 -1.47
N THR A 25 3.96 -10.10 -1.51
CA THR A 25 4.71 -10.73 -0.41
C THR A 25 4.59 -9.94 0.89
N PHE A 26 4.67 -8.61 0.83
CA PHE A 26 4.50 -7.73 1.98
C PHE A 26 3.08 -7.84 2.57
N VAL A 27 2.05 -7.77 1.73
CA VAL A 27 0.65 -7.85 2.17
C VAL A 27 0.37 -9.19 2.85
N ASP A 28 0.76 -10.31 2.24
CA ASP A 28 0.56 -11.65 2.81
C ASP A 28 1.20 -11.81 4.19
N LYS A 29 2.44 -11.35 4.34
CA LYS A 29 3.16 -11.43 5.62
C LYS A 29 2.50 -10.58 6.70
N ASN A 30 2.04 -9.38 6.36
CA ASN A 30 1.43 -8.46 7.32
C ASN A 30 -0.01 -8.85 7.66
N LEU A 31 -0.77 -9.44 6.73
CA LEU A 31 -2.08 -10.04 6.99
C LEU A 31 -1.95 -11.23 7.95
N LYS A 32 -1.03 -12.17 7.66
CA LYS A 32 -0.80 -13.35 8.52
C LYS A 32 -0.34 -12.98 9.93
N SER A 33 0.40 -11.88 10.08
CA SER A 33 0.82 -11.38 11.39
C SER A 33 -0.20 -10.47 12.08
N GLY A 34 -1.35 -10.19 11.44
CA GLY A 34 -2.40 -9.33 12.00
C GLY A 34 -2.03 -7.84 12.07
N LYS A 35 -0.96 -7.41 11.39
CA LYS A 35 -0.52 -6.01 11.38
C LYS A 35 -1.41 -5.13 10.49
N ILE A 36 -2.00 -5.72 9.47
CA ILE A 36 -2.97 -5.08 8.59
C ILE A 36 -4.18 -6.00 8.44
N HIS A 37 -5.30 -5.44 7.99
CA HIS A 37 -6.53 -6.17 7.70
C HIS A 37 -7.20 -5.60 6.44
N LEU A 38 -8.11 -6.38 5.85
CA LEU A 38 -8.93 -5.90 4.74
C LEU A 38 -9.81 -4.73 5.20
N SER A 39 -9.83 -3.67 4.42
CA SER A 39 -10.56 -2.43 4.71
C SER A 39 -11.65 -2.17 3.67
N LYS A 40 -12.75 -1.56 4.11
CA LYS A 40 -13.82 -1.02 3.24
C LYS A 40 -13.79 0.51 3.16
N SER A 41 -12.69 1.12 3.59
CA SER A 41 -12.51 2.57 3.57
C SER A 41 -12.46 3.11 2.14
N GLN A 42 -13.16 4.21 1.89
CA GLN A 42 -13.01 4.98 0.65
C GLN A 42 -11.65 5.69 0.55
N TYR A 43 -11.01 5.95 1.68
CA TYR A 43 -9.70 6.61 1.74
C TYR A 43 -8.58 5.61 1.50
N THR A 44 -7.68 5.95 0.57
CA THR A 44 -6.48 5.18 0.23
C THR A 44 -5.27 6.11 0.13
N ALA A 45 -4.08 5.62 0.46
CA ALA A 45 -2.82 6.31 0.20
C ALA A 45 -1.89 5.40 -0.62
N PRO A 46 -1.17 5.92 -1.63
CA PRO A 46 -0.20 5.13 -2.37
C PRO A 46 0.99 4.77 -1.48
N CYS A 47 1.58 3.59 -1.71
CA CYS A 47 2.80 3.15 -1.05
C CYS A 47 3.82 2.68 -2.08
N PHE A 48 5.11 2.85 -1.77
CA PHE A 48 6.21 2.51 -2.66
C PHE A 48 7.27 1.72 -1.90
N PHE A 49 7.84 0.71 -2.54
CA PHE A 49 8.96 -0.07 -2.02
C PHE A 49 10.26 0.55 -2.53
N ILE A 50 10.99 1.19 -1.63
CA ILE A 50 12.30 1.78 -1.94
C ILE A 50 13.37 0.87 -1.32
N PRO A 51 14.30 0.32 -2.12
CA PRO A 51 15.41 -0.45 -1.59
C PRO A 51 16.22 0.39 -0.60
N LYS A 52 16.46 -0.17 0.59
CA LYS A 52 17.32 0.49 1.58
C LYS A 52 18.74 0.54 1.03
N LYS A 53 19.33 1.74 0.93
CA LYS A 53 20.75 1.89 0.63
C LYS A 53 21.55 1.22 1.76
N TYR A 54 22.53 0.39 1.38
CA TYR A 54 23.38 -0.44 2.25
C TYR A 54 23.46 0.12 3.68
N SER A 55 22.95 -0.62 4.67
CA SER A 55 23.30 -0.31 6.05
C SER A 55 24.77 -0.64 6.20
N SER A 56 25.63 0.38 6.29
CA SER A 56 26.95 0.20 6.87
C SER A 56 26.78 -0.54 8.19
N LYS A 57 27.57 -1.62 8.33
CA LYS A 57 27.58 -2.52 9.48
C LYS A 57 27.76 -1.78 10.79
#